data_AF-A0AAU9J2R8-F1
#
_entry.id   AF-A0AAU9J2R8-F1
#
_cell.length_a   1.000
_cell.length_b   1.000
_cell.length_c   1.000
_cell.angle_alpha   90.00
_cell.angle_beta   90.00
_cell.angle_gamma   90.00
#
_symmetry.space_group_name_H-M   'P 1'
#
loop_
_entity.id
_entity.type
_entity.pdbx_description
1 polymer ?
#
loop_
_entity_poly.entity_id
_entity_poly.type
_entity_poly.pdbx_seq_one_letter_code
_entity_poly.pdbx_strand_id
1 'polypeptide(L)'
;MMILHFLLLFPTISASLNFTRLPYTNPPPPARCYNAMDYDPVTNSLIIFGGIKSNTELYRDIWQFELNTKLWNMLETTSSYYLGMF
;
A
#
# COMPACT_ATOMS: atom_id res chain seq x y z
N MET A 1 -47.75 9.58 -42.00
CA MET A 1 -47.77 8.94 -40.67
C MET A 1 -46.32 8.74 -40.24
N MET A 2 -45.78 9.72 -39.51
CA MET A 2 -44.37 9.87 -39.16
C MET A 2 -44.13 9.20 -37.80
N ILE A 3 -43.34 8.12 -37.74
CA ILE A 3 -42.84 7.59 -36.47
C ILE A 3 -41.32 7.71 -36.49
N LEU A 4 -40.86 8.77 -35.83
CA LEU A 4 -39.46 9.05 -35.51
C LEU A 4 -39.03 8.05 -34.42
N HIS A 5 -38.06 7.19 -34.70
CA HIS A 5 -37.48 6.32 -33.68
C HIS A 5 -36.53 7.16 -32.81
N PHE A 6 -36.89 7.32 -31.54
CA PHE A 6 -36.16 8.05 -30.53
C PHE A 6 -34.99 7.18 -30.03
N LEU A 7 -33.77 7.46 -30.48
CA LEU A 7 -32.55 6.82 -29.96
C LEU A 7 -32.26 7.40 -28.58
N LEU A 8 -32.61 6.67 -27.52
CA LEU A 8 -32.16 6.98 -26.17
C LEU A 8 -30.66 6.69 -26.09
N LEU A 9 -29.85 7.75 -26.19
CA LEU A 9 -28.45 7.71 -25.77
C LEU A 9 -28.46 7.50 -24.25
N PHE A 10 -28.08 6.31 -23.78
CA PHE A 10 -27.74 6.11 -22.38
C PHE A 10 -26.28 6.57 -22.21
N PRO A 11 -25.99 7.74 -21.60
CA PRO A 11 -24.63 8.02 -21.20
C PRO A 11 -24.29 7.03 -20.09
N THR A 12 -23.56 5.97 -20.42
CA THR A 12 -22.93 5.15 -19.40
C THR A 12 -21.90 6.03 -18.72
N ILE A 13 -22.22 6.52 -17.52
CA ILE A 13 -21.22 7.09 -16.63
C ILE A 13 -20.36 5.90 -16.20
N SER A 14 -19.30 5.65 -16.96
CA SER A 14 -18.20 4.82 -16.49
C SER A 14 -17.28 5.74 -15.71
N ALA A 15 -17.38 5.71 -14.38
CA ALA A 15 -16.34 6.28 -13.54
C ALA A 15 -15.09 5.42 -13.72
N SER A 16 -14.05 5.97 -14.36
CA SER A 16 -12.78 5.28 -14.46
C SER A 16 -11.99 5.43 -13.16
N LEU A 17 -11.42 4.32 -12.69
CA LEU A 17 -10.48 4.37 -11.58
C LEU A 17 -9.17 4.96 -12.10
N ASN A 18 -8.78 6.13 -11.58
CA ASN A 18 -7.53 6.76 -11.94
C ASN A 18 -6.42 6.28 -10.99
N PHE A 19 -5.51 5.48 -11.52
CA PHE A 19 -4.33 5.02 -10.78
C PHE A 19 -3.19 6.01 -11.00
N THR A 20 -2.67 6.56 -9.90
CA THR A 20 -1.50 7.43 -9.94
C THR A 20 -0.38 6.83 -9.11
N ARG A 21 0.85 6.96 -9.61
CA ARG A 21 2.03 6.57 -8.87
C ARG A 21 2.30 7.62 -7.79
N LEU A 22 2.57 7.16 -6.58
CA LEU A 22 3.01 8.03 -5.50
C LEU A 22 4.40 8.62 -5.81
N PRO A 23 4.68 9.87 -5.41
CA PRO A 23 6.01 10.47 -5.56
C PRO A 23 7.05 9.64 -4.78
N TYR A 24 8.29 9.62 -5.27
CA TYR A 24 9.41 8.86 -4.65
C TYR A 24 10.06 9.59 -3.46
N THR A 25 9.30 10.42 -2.75
CA THR A 25 9.77 11.09 -1.53
C THR A 25 9.80 10.06 -0.40
N ASN A 26 11.00 9.78 0.13
CA ASN A 26 11.35 8.58 0.89
C ASN A 26 11.11 7.28 0.11
N PRO A 27 12.17 6.56 -0.31
CA PRO A 27 12.02 5.43 -1.18
C PRO A 27 11.13 4.35 -0.55
N PRO A 28 10.23 3.74 -1.34
CA PRO A 28 9.39 2.65 -0.86
C PRO A 28 10.25 1.46 -0.43
N PRO A 29 9.67 0.49 0.32
CA PRO A 29 10.31 -0.78 0.57
C PRO A 29 10.82 -1.42 -0.72
N PRO A 30 11.96 -2.13 -0.69
CA PRO A 30 12.39 -2.98 -1.79
C PRO A 30 11.27 -3.91 -2.26
N ALA A 31 11.28 -4.24 -3.56
CA ALA A 31 10.34 -5.16 -4.16
C ALA A 31 10.28 -6.48 -3.35
N ARG A 32 9.05 -6.85 -2.99
CA ARG A 32 8.73 -7.99 -2.13
C ARG A 32 7.39 -8.60 -2.52
N CYS A 33 7.22 -9.88 -2.23
CA CYS A 33 5.94 -10.60 -2.30
C CYS A 33 5.70 -11.40 -1.01
N TYR A 34 4.47 -11.90 -0.83
CA TYR A 34 4.07 -12.67 0.36
C TYR A 34 4.34 -11.95 1.69
N ASN A 35 4.33 -10.62 1.71
CA ASN A 35 4.42 -9.82 2.93
C ASN A 35 3.08 -9.83 3.67
N ALA A 36 3.12 -9.62 4.98
CA ALA A 36 1.94 -9.24 5.74
C ALA A 36 1.66 -7.74 5.54
N MET A 37 0.39 -7.36 5.54
CA MET A 37 -0.04 -5.96 5.47
C MET A 37 -1.29 -5.75 6.30
N ASP A 38 -1.35 -4.67 7.06
CA ASP A 38 -2.55 -4.25 7.79
C ASP A 38 -2.67 -2.72 7.84
N TYR A 39 -3.86 -2.23 8.13
CA TYR A 39 -4.14 -0.80 8.33
C TYR A 39 -4.18 -0.47 9.83
N ASP A 40 -3.38 0.51 10.24
CA ASP A 40 -3.41 1.07 11.58
C ASP A 40 -4.26 2.37 11.61
N PRO A 41 -5.45 2.35 12.24
CA PRO A 41 -6.30 3.54 12.33
C PRO A 41 -5.77 4.62 13.26
N VAL A 42 -4.87 4.29 14.20
CA VAL A 42 -4.32 5.26 15.15
C VAL A 42 -3.33 6.20 14.45
N THR A 43 -2.47 5.63 13.61
CA THR A 43 -1.49 6.40 12.83
C THR A 43 -1.93 6.70 11.40
N ASN A 44 -3.14 6.30 11.01
CA ASN A 44 -3.68 6.42 9.65
C ASN A 44 -2.68 5.92 8.58
N SER A 45 -2.16 4.71 8.79
CA SER A 45 -1.03 4.18 8.02
C SER A 45 -1.24 2.73 7.60
N LEU A 46 -0.63 2.33 6.49
CA LEU A 46 -0.48 0.92 6.14
C LEU A 46 0.84 0.41 6.72
N ILE A 47 0.78 -0.68 7.47
CA ILE A 47 1.94 -1.37 8.03
C ILE A 47 2.24 -2.59 7.16
N ILE A 48 3.50 -2.72 6.75
CA ILE A 48 4.01 -3.85 5.97
C ILE A 48 5.09 -4.53 6.80
N PHE A 49 4.97 -5.85 6.95
CA PHE A 49 5.99 -6.65 7.62
C PHE A 49 6.52 -7.76 6.70
N GLY A 50 7.84 -7.85 6.64
CA GLY A 50 8.56 -8.94 5.99
C GLY A 50 8.20 -9.11 4.51
N GLY A 51 7.98 -10.35 4.10
CA GLY A 51 7.87 -10.76 2.70
C GLY A 51 9.19 -11.28 2.16
N ILE A 52 9.21 -11.60 0.86
CA ILE A 52 10.33 -12.28 0.23
C ILE A 52 10.74 -11.58 -1.06
N LYS A 53 12.04 -11.55 -1.32
CA LYS A 53 12.63 -11.12 -2.59
C LYS A 53 12.85 -12.34 -3.46
N SER A 54 12.11 -12.43 -4.56
CA SER A 54 12.30 -13.44 -5.62
C SER A 54 12.55 -14.88 -5.13
N ASN A 55 11.80 -15.32 -4.09
CA ASN A 55 11.87 -16.65 -3.48
C ASN A 55 13.22 -17.06 -2.84
N THR A 56 14.17 -16.15 -2.66
CA THR A 56 15.52 -16.49 -2.15
C THR A 56 15.88 -15.81 -0.84
N GLU A 57 15.33 -14.62 -0.56
CA GLU A 57 15.71 -13.81 0.60
C GLU A 57 14.45 -13.35 1.35
N LEU A 58 14.41 -13.60 2.67
CA LEU A 58 13.33 -13.18 3.56
C LEU A 58 13.63 -11.81 4.15
N TYR A 59 12.69 -10.89 4.05
CA TYR A 59 12.76 -9.62 4.77
C TYR A 59 12.26 -9.78 6.22
N ARG A 60 12.91 -9.06 7.13
CA ARG A 60 12.55 -8.97 8.56
C ARG A 60 12.30 -7.52 9.00
N ASP A 61 12.15 -6.62 8.03
CA ASP A 61 11.89 -5.21 8.25
C ASP A 61 10.39 -4.93 8.40
N ILE A 62 10.10 -3.77 9.00
CA ILE A 62 8.76 -3.21 9.08
C ILE A 62 8.78 -1.87 8.36
N TRP A 63 7.80 -1.66 7.48
CA TRP A 63 7.58 -0.41 6.78
C TRP A 63 6.22 0.16 7.12
N GLN A 64 6.16 1.48 7.25
CA GLN A 64 4.94 2.25 7.44
C GLN A 64 4.74 3.17 6.25
N PHE A 65 3.53 3.14 5.67
CA PHE A 65 3.08 4.11 4.69
C PHE A 65 2.01 5.01 5.31
N GLU A 66 2.35 6.27 5.56
CA GLU A 66 1.43 7.22 6.16
C GLU A 66 0.49 7.80 5.09
N LEU A 67 -0.83 7.61 5.25
CA LEU A 67 -1.80 7.95 4.20
C LEU A 67 -1.99 9.46 4.01
N ASN A 68 -1.75 10.26 5.06
CA ASN A 68 -1.87 11.72 5.00
C ASN A 68 -0.72 12.35 4.21
N THR A 69 0.52 12.01 4.56
CA THR A 69 1.73 12.57 3.97
C THR A 69 2.16 11.85 2.70
N LYS A 70 1.67 10.62 2.50
CA LYS A 70 2.04 9.71 1.40
C LYS A 70 3.54 9.39 1.40
N LEU A 71 4.12 9.25 2.58
CA LEU A 71 5.54 8.96 2.79
C LEU A 71 5.75 7.56 3.33
N TRP A 72 6.86 6.96 2.92
CA TRP A 72 7.36 5.70 3.46
C TRP A 72 8.33 5.96 4.60
N ASN A 73 8.19 5.19 5.68
CA ASN A 73 9.10 5.17 6.81
C ASN A 73 9.48 3.72 7.12
N MET A 74 10.78 3.46 7.28
CA MET A 74 11.25 2.21 7.85
C MET A 74 11.14 2.31 9.38
N LEU A 75 10.51 1.32 10.01
CA LEU A 75 10.38 1.29 11.47
C LEU A 75 11.52 0.46 12.07
N GLU A 76 12.26 1.08 12.98
CA GLU A 76 13.32 0.39 13.74
C GLU A 76 12.69 -0.60 14.73
N THR A 77 13.06 -1.87 14.62
CA THR A 77 12.70 -2.85 15.65
C THR A 77 13.68 -2.69 16.80
N THR A 78 13.26 -2.08 17.89
CA THR A 78 14.06 -2.09 19.13
C THR A 78 14.04 -3.51 19.68
N SER A 79 15.05 -4.29 19.31
CA SER A 79 15.35 -5.50 20.05
C SER A 79 15.86 -5.09 21.43
N SER A 80 14.96 -5.05 22.42
CA SER A 80 15.38 -5.04 23.81
C SER A 80 15.88 -6.45 24.16
N TYR A 81 17.10 -6.76 23.74
CA TYR A 81 17.86 -7.81 24.39
C TYR A 81 18.04 -7.37 25.84
N TYR A 82 17.16 -7.82 26.74
CA TYR A 82 17.43 -7.84 28.16
C TYR A 82 18.63 -8.75 28.37
N LEU A 83 19.82 -8.15 28.29
CA LEU A 83 21.09 -8.72 28.67
C LEU A 83 21.10 -8.78 30.20
N GLY A 84 20.70 -9.92 30.75
CA GLY A 84 20.82 -10.18 32.18
C GLY A 84 19.84 -11.25 32.66
N MET A 85 20.39 -12.28 33.29
CA MET A 85 19.73 -13.39 33.99
C MET A 85 19.48 -14.62 33.12
N PHE A 86 20.52 -15.46 32.94
CA PHE A 86 20.72 -16.70 33.71
C PHE A 86 22.21 -16.95 33.90
#